data_AF-A0A963TWK3-F1
#
_entry.id   AF-A0A963TWK3-F1
#
_cell.length_a   1.000
_cell.length_b   1.000
_cell.length_c   1.000
_cell.angle_alpha   90.00
_cell.angle_beta   90.00
_cell.angle_gamma   90.00
#
_symmetry.space_group_name_H-M   'P 1'
#
loop_
_entity.id
_entity.type
_entity.pdbx_description
1 polymer ?
#
loop_
_entity_poly.entity_id
_entity_poly.type
_entity_poly.pdbx_seq_one_letter_code
_entity_poly.pdbx_strand_id
1 'polypeptide(L)'
;MIRGPAVLVAALAAAAPACAAPEVIGITFRCERGVEIPVTFVIAADGSVAVLTVEGRQIALPQAVSGSGARYAWPSDGSGYVFWTKGDEATLSWADGATSQEVTLYGACRVAG
;
A
#
# COMPACT_ATOMS: atom_id res chain seq x y z
N MET A 1 -57.20 -3.49 42.56
CA MET A 1 -55.78 -3.18 42.75
C MET A 1 -55.00 -4.47 42.54
N ILE A 2 -54.18 -4.58 41.49
CA ILE A 2 -52.98 -5.44 41.39
C ILE A 2 -52.17 -4.87 40.22
N ARG A 3 -50.99 -4.31 40.52
CA ARG A 3 -49.97 -3.84 39.57
C ARG A 3 -49.05 -5.03 39.28
N GLY A 4 -49.02 -5.54 38.05
CA GLY A 4 -48.05 -6.55 37.62
C GLY A 4 -46.72 -5.90 37.23
N PRO A 5 -45.56 -6.51 37.51
CA PRO A 5 -44.28 -5.93 37.15
C PRO A 5 -44.04 -6.10 35.65
N ALA A 6 -43.74 -5.01 34.96
CA ALA A 6 -43.23 -5.05 33.60
C ALA A 6 -41.78 -5.55 33.65
N VAL A 7 -41.54 -6.78 33.18
CA VAL A 7 -40.19 -7.31 32.98
C VAL A 7 -39.64 -6.70 31.69
N LEU A 8 -38.66 -5.81 31.81
CA LEU A 8 -37.89 -5.30 30.68
C LEU A 8 -36.92 -6.38 30.21
N VAL A 9 -37.10 -6.87 28.98
CA VAL A 9 -36.09 -7.67 28.29
C VAL A 9 -35.08 -6.69 27.68
N ALA A 10 -33.88 -6.62 28.26
CA ALA A 10 -32.78 -5.87 27.67
C ALA A 10 -32.21 -6.66 26.48
N ALA A 11 -32.43 -6.18 25.26
CA ALA A 11 -31.78 -6.71 24.08
C ALA A 11 -30.29 -6.34 24.11
N LEU A 12 -29.41 -7.32 24.33
CA LEU A 12 -27.97 -7.15 24.10
C LEU A 12 -27.75 -7.05 22.58
N ALA A 13 -27.53 -5.83 22.09
CA ALA A 13 -26.99 -5.62 20.76
C ALA A 13 -25.54 -6.12 20.74
N ALA A 14 -25.30 -7.27 20.10
CA ALA A 14 -23.95 -7.73 19.84
C ALA A 14 -23.27 -6.75 18.88
N ALA A 15 -22.34 -5.95 19.39
CA ALA A 15 -21.47 -5.12 18.55
C ALA A 15 -20.55 -6.07 17.76
N ALA A 16 -20.86 -6.29 16.48
CA ALA A 16 -19.92 -6.96 15.59
C ALA A 16 -18.63 -6.12 15.50
N PRO A 17 -17.44 -6.76 15.50
CA PRO A 17 -16.21 -6.01 15.28
C PRO A 17 -16.27 -5.34 13.91
N ALA A 18 -16.20 -4.01 13.90
CA ALA A 18 -16.04 -3.26 12.66
C ALA A 18 -14.63 -3.53 12.13
N CYS A 19 -14.48 -4.50 11.23
CA CYS A 19 -13.27 -4.60 10.42
C CYS A 19 -13.15 -3.30 9.64
N ALA A 20 -12.12 -2.49 9.93
CA ALA A 20 -11.84 -1.29 9.16
C ALA A 20 -11.57 -1.70 7.70
N ALA A 21 -12.31 -1.12 6.76
CA ALA A 21 -12.07 -1.35 5.35
C ALA A 21 -10.72 -0.72 4.94
N PRO A 22 -9.95 -1.36 4.04
CA PRO A 22 -8.72 -0.77 3.53
C PRO A 22 -9.02 0.51 2.72
N GLU A 23 -8.17 1.51 2.87
CA GLU A 23 -8.17 2.71 2.03
C GLU A 23 -7.45 2.41 0.71
N VAL A 24 -8.01 2.89 -0.41
CA VAL A 24 -7.45 2.66 -1.75
C VAL A 24 -7.21 4.00 -2.43
N ILE A 25 -5.97 4.27 -2.83
CA ILE A 25 -5.54 5.56 -3.40
C ILE A 25 -4.81 5.31 -4.72
N GLY A 26 -5.33 5.86 -5.82
CA GLY A 26 -4.68 5.82 -7.13
C GLY A 26 -3.85 7.07 -7.37
N ILE A 27 -2.57 6.90 -7.71
CA ILE A 27 -1.63 7.98 -8.03
C ILE A 27 -0.83 7.59 -9.27
N THR A 28 -0.71 8.50 -10.22
CA THR A 28 0.24 8.34 -11.34
C THR A 28 1.50 9.14 -11.05
N PHE A 29 2.65 8.51 -11.15
CA PHE A 29 3.95 9.18 -11.07
C PHE A 29 4.54 9.36 -12.47
N ARG A 30 4.97 10.57 -12.81
CA ARG A 30 5.74 10.84 -14.03
C ARG A 30 7.22 10.97 -13.68
N CYS A 31 8.03 10.11 -14.27
CA CYS A 31 9.48 9.99 -14.06
C CYS A 31 10.28 10.73 -15.13
N GLU A 32 11.61 10.67 -15.05
CA GLU A 32 12.43 11.13 -16.17
C GLU A 32 12.07 10.39 -17.47
N ARG A 33 12.46 10.97 -18.61
CA ARG A 33 12.12 10.45 -19.95
C ARG A 33 10.61 10.42 -20.26
N GLY A 34 9.77 11.01 -19.41
CA GLY A 34 8.32 11.09 -19.61
C GLY A 34 7.58 9.77 -19.37
N VAL A 35 8.23 8.81 -18.70
CA VAL A 35 7.59 7.54 -18.34
C VAL A 35 6.60 7.76 -17.21
N GLU A 36 5.42 7.17 -17.34
CA GLU A 36 4.39 7.19 -16.30
C GLU A 36 4.28 5.83 -15.63
N ILE A 37 4.18 5.85 -14.31
CA ILE A 37 3.99 4.68 -13.46
C ILE A 37 2.69 4.89 -12.68
N PRO A 38 1.57 4.32 -13.16
CA PRO A 38 0.35 4.24 -12.37
C PRO A 38 0.56 3.34 -11.16
N VAL A 39 0.18 3.81 -9.98
CA VAL A 39 0.28 3.09 -8.72
C VAL A 39 -1.06 3.16 -7.98
N THR A 40 -1.52 2.02 -7.47
CA THR A 40 -2.62 1.97 -6.52
C THR A 40 -2.08 1.52 -5.17
N PHE A 41 -2.20 2.39 -4.18
CA PHE A 41 -1.90 2.06 -2.79
C PHE A 41 -3.15 1.47 -2.14
N VAL A 42 -2.98 0.32 -1.48
CA VAL A 42 -3.98 -0.30 -0.62
C VAL A 42 -3.42 -0.23 0.79
N ILE A 43 -4.06 0.54 1.66
CA ILE A 43 -3.60 0.84 3.02
C ILE A 43 -4.58 0.19 3.99
N ALA A 44 -4.10 -0.78 4.77
CA ALA A 44 -4.86 -1.49 5.78
C ALA A 44 -4.16 -1.40 7.14
N ALA A 45 -4.88 -1.81 8.20
CA ALA A 45 -4.36 -1.76 9.57
C ALA A 45 -3.17 -2.72 9.80
N ASP A 46 -3.10 -3.81 9.04
CA ASP A 46 -2.08 -4.86 9.11
C ASP A 46 -0.95 -4.69 8.09
N GLY A 47 -1.06 -3.72 7.18
CA GLY A 47 -0.01 -3.39 6.23
C GLY A 47 -0.51 -2.64 5.01
N SER A 48 0.44 -2.15 4.21
CA SER A 48 0.14 -1.49 2.94
C SER A 48 0.76 -2.26 1.78
N VAL A 49 0.11 -2.19 0.61
CA VAL A 49 0.60 -2.73 -0.65
C VAL A 49 0.56 -1.63 -1.71
N ALA A 50 1.62 -1.52 -2.52
CA ALA A 50 1.61 -0.73 -3.74
C ALA A 50 1.44 -1.67 -4.94
N VAL A 51 0.42 -1.44 -5.75
CA VAL A 51 0.19 -2.13 -7.01
C VAL A 51 0.60 -1.22 -8.16
N LEU A 52 1.74 -1.50 -8.77
CA LEU A 52 2.31 -0.71 -9.86
C LEU A 52 1.91 -1.30 -11.21
N THR A 53 1.73 -0.45 -12.22
CA THR A 53 1.71 -0.87 -13.62
C THR A 53 3.03 -0.51 -14.28
N VAL A 54 3.85 -1.51 -14.58
CA VAL A 54 5.17 -1.35 -15.20
C VAL A 54 5.24 -2.25 -16.43
N GLU A 55 5.58 -1.68 -17.58
CA GLU A 55 5.70 -2.43 -18.85
C GLU A 55 4.43 -3.27 -19.20
N GLY A 56 3.25 -2.72 -18.88
CA GLY A 56 1.97 -3.38 -19.11
C GLY A 56 1.63 -4.51 -18.13
N ARG A 57 2.42 -4.69 -17.07
CA ARG A 57 2.22 -5.71 -16.04
C ARG A 57 1.87 -5.07 -14.71
N GLN A 58 0.97 -5.69 -13.97
CA GLN A 58 0.69 -5.31 -12.58
C GLN A 58 1.64 -6.04 -11.64
N ILE A 59 2.29 -5.27 -10.76
CA ILE A 59 3.23 -5.76 -9.76
C ILE A 59 2.76 -5.29 -8.39
N ALA A 60 2.42 -6.22 -7.50
CA ALA A 60 2.04 -5.92 -6.12
C ALA A 60 3.26 -6.06 -5.20
N LEU A 61 3.60 -4.98 -4.49
CA LEU A 61 4.73 -4.92 -3.57
C LEU A 61 4.22 -4.58 -2.17
N PRO A 62 4.43 -5.47 -1.17
CA PRO A 62 4.13 -5.12 0.22
C PRO A 62 5.09 -4.04 0.72
N GLN A 63 4.63 -3.25 1.68
CA GLN A 63 5.45 -2.24 2.33
C GLN A 63 6.58 -2.92 3.14
N ALA A 64 7.80 -2.47 2.92
CA ALA A 64 9.00 -2.86 3.64
C ALA A 64 9.41 -1.75 4.62
N VAL A 65 10.22 -2.11 5.62
CA VAL A 65 10.77 -1.16 6.59
C VAL A 65 11.70 -0.16 5.90
N SER A 66 11.56 1.13 6.21
CA SER A 66 12.37 2.22 5.68
C SER A 66 12.63 3.29 6.74
N GLY A 67 13.78 3.97 6.65
CA GLY A 67 14.11 5.07 7.57
C GLY A 67 13.37 6.38 7.27
N SER A 68 13.07 6.65 6.00
CA SER A 68 12.30 7.82 5.57
C SER A 68 11.49 7.48 4.32
N GLY A 69 10.27 8.01 4.24
CA GLY A 69 9.34 7.66 3.17
C GLY A 69 8.81 6.24 3.30
N ALA A 70 8.03 5.80 2.31
CA ALA A 70 7.47 4.46 2.25
C ALA A 70 8.18 3.64 1.18
N ARG A 71 8.80 2.53 1.58
CA ARG A 71 9.45 1.58 0.69
C ARG A 71 8.54 0.38 0.49
N TYR A 72 8.41 -0.08 -0.74
CA TYR A 72 7.64 -1.25 -1.13
C TYR A 72 8.55 -2.19 -1.91
N ALA A 73 8.68 -3.42 -1.47
CA ALA A 73 9.62 -4.38 -2.03
C ALA A 73 9.13 -5.81 -1.80
N TRP A 74 9.53 -6.71 -2.68
CA TRP A 74 9.27 -8.13 -2.47
C TRP A 74 10.13 -8.65 -1.30
N PRO A 75 9.58 -9.42 -0.34
CA PRO A 75 10.27 -9.75 0.92
C PRO A 75 11.27 -10.91 0.84
N SER A 76 11.46 -11.55 -0.32
CA SER A 76 12.39 -12.69 -0.47
C SER A 76 13.81 -12.26 -0.82
N ASP A 77 14.73 -13.22 -0.80
CA ASP A 77 16.09 -13.14 -1.36
C ASP A 77 16.14 -13.23 -2.90
N GLY A 78 15.00 -13.34 -3.59
CA GLY A 78 14.91 -13.24 -5.04
C GLY A 78 14.98 -11.82 -5.58
N SER A 79 15.34 -11.68 -6.86
CA SER A 79 15.34 -10.38 -7.56
C SER A 79 13.93 -9.83 -7.74
N GLY A 80 13.77 -8.52 -7.64
CA GLY A 80 12.45 -7.90 -7.78
C GLY A 80 12.46 -6.38 -7.81
N TYR A 81 11.29 -5.81 -8.11
CA TYR A 81 11.10 -4.37 -8.07
C TYR A 81 11.12 -3.84 -6.63
N VAL A 82 11.66 -2.63 -6.51
CA VAL A 82 11.63 -1.81 -5.32
C VAL A 82 11.04 -0.46 -5.70
N PHE A 83 9.97 -0.08 -5.04
CA PHE A 83 9.34 1.21 -5.22
C PHE A 83 9.43 2.02 -3.93
N TRP A 84 9.98 3.23 -3.98
CA TRP A 84 10.18 4.06 -2.80
C TRP A 84 9.60 5.44 -3.03
N THR A 85 8.69 5.86 -2.15
CA THR A 85 8.08 7.19 -2.18
C THR A 85 8.52 8.06 -1.00
N LYS A 86 8.56 9.37 -1.20
CA LYS A 86 8.78 10.37 -0.15
C LYS A 86 8.07 11.68 -0.52
N GLY A 87 6.95 11.95 0.16
CA GLY A 87 6.06 13.05 -0.24
C GLY A 87 5.56 12.81 -1.67
N ASP A 88 5.72 13.81 -2.53
CA ASP A 88 5.29 13.73 -3.93
C ASP A 88 6.35 13.11 -4.85
N GLU A 89 7.47 12.63 -4.33
CA GLU A 89 8.56 12.01 -5.09
C GLU A 89 8.53 10.48 -5.02
N ALA A 90 9.03 9.83 -6.08
CA ALA A 90 9.26 8.40 -6.09
C ALA A 90 10.49 7.97 -6.91
N THR A 91 10.95 6.74 -6.65
CA THR A 91 11.96 6.03 -7.43
C THR A 91 11.51 4.58 -7.62
N LEU A 92 11.68 4.04 -8.83
CA LEU A 92 11.57 2.61 -9.12
C LEU A 92 12.96 2.03 -9.40
N SER A 93 13.31 0.97 -8.68
CA SER A 93 14.57 0.24 -8.86
C SER A 93 14.31 -1.25 -9.06
N TRP A 94 15.36 -1.94 -9.50
CA TRP A 94 15.45 -3.40 -9.49
C TRP A 94 16.50 -3.83 -8.46
N ALA A 95 16.09 -4.66 -7.50
CA ALA A 95 16.98 -5.34 -6.59
C ALA A 95 17.36 -6.70 -7.18
N ASP A 96 18.65 -6.99 -7.23
CA ASP A 96 19.18 -8.31 -7.58
C ASP A 96 19.28 -9.17 -6.32
N GLY A 97 18.62 -10.32 -6.33
CA GLY A 97 18.56 -11.22 -5.18
C GLY A 97 19.88 -11.92 -4.84
N ALA A 98 20.75 -12.13 -5.83
CA ALA A 98 22.01 -12.82 -5.62
C ALA A 98 23.09 -11.90 -5.02
N THR A 99 23.04 -10.62 -5.37
CA THR A 99 24.08 -9.63 -5.01
C THR A 99 23.59 -8.57 -4.02
N SER A 100 22.27 -8.50 -3.78
CA SER A 100 21.60 -7.43 -3.02
C SER A 100 21.89 -6.03 -3.57
N GLN A 101 22.34 -5.91 -4.82
CA GLN A 101 22.51 -4.63 -5.48
C GLN A 101 21.18 -4.11 -5.98
N GLU A 102 20.94 -2.81 -5.78
CA GLU A 102 19.76 -2.12 -6.28
C GLU A 102 20.17 -1.16 -7.40
N VAL A 103 19.56 -1.31 -8.57
CA VAL A 103 19.79 -0.44 -9.74
C VAL A 103 18.53 0.37 -10.00
N THR A 104 18.66 1.70 -10.03
CA THR A 104 17.55 2.59 -10.39
C THR A 104 17.14 2.39 -11.84
N LEU A 105 15.86 2.09 -12.06
CA LEU A 105 15.26 1.97 -13.39
C LEU A 105 14.60 3.28 -13.82
N TYR A 106 13.86 3.89 -12.89
CA TYR A 106 13.22 5.19 -13.05
C TYR A 106 13.42 6.04 -11.81
N GLY A 107 13.97 7.23 -11.97
CA GLY A 107 14.17 8.21 -10.91
C GLY A 107 13.35 9.48 -11.14
N ALA A 108 13.64 10.48 -10.30
CA ALA A 108 13.06 11.82 -10.37
C ALA A 108 11.53 11.83 -10.58
N CYS A 109 10.83 10.78 -10.12
CA CYS A 109 9.42 10.64 -10.36
C CYS A 109 8.67 11.59 -9.45
N ARG A 110 7.63 12.23 -10.00
CA ARG A 110 6.73 13.09 -9.23
C ARG A 110 5.29 12.76 -9.53
N VAL A 111 4.40 13.03 -8.58
CA VAL A 111 2.95 12.94 -8.80
C VAL A 111 2.58 13.73 -10.06
N ALA A 112 1.94 13.07 -11.01
CA ALA A 112 1.35 13.69 -12.18
C ALA A 112 0.04 14.37 -11.72
N GLY A 113 0.00 15.70 -11.87
CA GLY A 113 -1.19 16.51 -11.57
C GLY A 113 -2.18 16.55 -12.71
#